data_AF-A0A0G1EZ59-F1
#
_entry.id   AF-A0A0G1EZ59-F1
#
_cell.length_a   1.000
_cell.length_b   1.000
_cell.length_c   1.000
_cell.angle_alpha   90.00
_cell.angle_beta   90.00
_cell.angle_gamma   90.00
#
_symmetry.space_group_name_H-M   'P 1'
#
loop_
_entity.id
_entity.type
_entity.pdbx_description
1 polymer ?
#
loop_
_entity_poly.entity_id
_entity_poly.type
_entity_poly.pdbx_seq_one_letter_code
_entity_poly.pdbx_strand_id
1 'polypeptide(L)'
;MVKVNPRKINNIDRMKYLDLLWTSVAAFKSRDEVKNFFKDLLSESESIMLSRRIMIAKCLLDGMTYEEIRSRMKAGHDNIAKVHNWLVRGFGGYEKAVREFNKALDRRGINKIPVAPYSFEWLRRKYPLHFLLFNLFLDKKSK
;
A
#
# COMPACT_ATOMS: atom_id res chain seq x y z
N MET A 1 16.00 17.34 -5.46
CA MET A 1 17.48 17.17 -5.46
C MET A 1 18.07 17.13 -6.87
N VAL A 2 19.39 17.31 -7.03
CA VAL A 2 20.09 17.06 -8.31
C VAL A 2 20.00 15.58 -8.65
N LYS A 3 19.62 15.25 -9.89
CA LYS A 3 19.56 13.85 -10.34
C LYS A 3 20.98 13.28 -10.45
N VAL A 4 21.33 12.41 -9.51
CA VAL A 4 22.59 11.68 -9.55
C VAL A 4 22.47 10.53 -10.56
N ASN A 5 23.44 10.41 -11.48
CA ASN A 5 23.51 9.27 -12.40
C ASN A 5 24.22 8.10 -11.71
N PRO A 6 23.53 6.97 -11.45
CA PRO A 6 24.13 5.84 -10.73
C PRO A 6 25.41 5.34 -11.41
N ARG A 7 25.45 5.32 -12.75
CA ARG A 7 26.56 4.77 -13.53
C ARG A 7 27.89 5.51 -13.34
N LYS A 8 27.86 6.75 -12.82
CA LYS A 8 29.07 7.56 -12.57
C LYS A 8 29.70 7.31 -11.19
N ILE A 9 29.00 6.61 -10.29
CA ILE A 9 29.49 6.35 -8.94
C ILE A 9 30.17 4.99 -8.90
N ASN A 10 31.31 4.91 -8.20
CA ASN A 10 32.00 3.66 -7.91
C ASN A 10 31.06 2.65 -7.22
N ASN A 11 31.18 1.37 -7.58
CA ASN A 11 30.32 0.31 -7.04
C ASN A 11 30.48 0.16 -5.52
N ILE A 12 31.69 0.31 -5.00
CA ILE A 12 31.98 0.21 -3.56
C ILE A 12 31.24 1.32 -2.79
N ASP A 13 31.36 2.56 -3.25
CA ASP A 13 30.73 3.69 -2.58
C ASP A 13 29.21 3.64 -2.70
N ARG A 14 28.69 3.22 -3.86
CA ARG A 14 27.26 2.98 -4.03
C ARG A 14 26.72 1.98 -3.01
N MET A 15 27.43 0.85 -2.82
CA MET A 15 27.02 -0.16 -1.86
C MET A 15 27.01 0.40 -0.44
N LYS A 16 28.06 1.14 -0.05
CA LYS A 16 28.13 1.81 1.25
C LYS A 16 26.96 2.79 1.48
N TYR A 17 26.64 3.62 0.49
CA TYR A 17 25.55 4.60 0.62
C TYR A 17 24.18 3.93 0.75
N LEU A 18 23.93 2.88 -0.04
CA LEU A 18 22.68 2.13 0.02
C LEU A 18 22.54 1.34 1.32
N ASP A 19 23.62 0.71 1.78
CA ASP A 19 23.65 -0.05 3.03
C ASP A 19 23.36 0.85 4.24
N LEU A 20 23.98 2.04 4.28
CA LEU A 20 23.70 3.04 5.30
C LEU A 20 22.22 3.45 5.30
N LEU A 21 21.65 3.71 4.12
CA LEU A 21 20.24 4.08 3.99
C LEU A 21 19.32 2.96 4.50
N TRP A 22 19.53 1.72 4.07
CA TRP A 22 18.69 0.60 4.47
C TRP A 22 18.80 0.30 5.97
N THR A 23 20.01 0.31 6.51
CA THR A 23 20.26 0.09 7.93
C THR A 23 19.61 1.17 8.78
N SER A 24 19.70 2.43 8.36
CA SER A 24 19.06 3.55 9.07
C SER A 24 17.54 3.40 9.09
N VAL A 25 16.92 3.08 7.94
CA VAL A 25 15.47 2.89 7.84
C VAL A 25 15.00 1.68 8.65
N ALA A 26 15.77 0.60 8.69
CA ALA A 26 15.44 -0.61 9.44
C ALA A 26 15.56 -0.44 10.96
N ALA A 27 16.36 0.52 11.43
CA ALA A 27 16.58 0.76 12.86
C ALA A 27 15.44 1.56 13.53
N PHE A 28 14.57 2.21 12.76
CA PHE A 28 13.47 3.00 13.31
C PHE A 28 12.41 2.14 14.00
N LYS A 29 11.92 2.61 15.14
CA LYS A 29 10.94 1.90 15.98
C LYS A 29 9.55 2.49 15.90
N SER A 30 9.44 3.77 15.54
CA SER A 30 8.18 4.50 15.53
C SER A 30 7.88 5.14 14.16
N ARG A 31 6.58 5.35 13.90
CA ARG A 31 6.15 6.05 12.68
C ARG A 31 6.62 7.51 12.65
N ASP A 32 6.76 8.15 13.81
CA ASP A 32 7.16 9.55 13.90
C ASP A 32 8.65 9.74 13.60
N GLU A 33 9.51 8.81 14.02
CA GLU A 33 10.92 8.75 13.58
C GLU A 33 11.02 8.67 12.06
N VAL A 34 10.30 7.71 11.45
CA VAL A 34 10.28 7.52 10.00
C VAL A 34 9.78 8.78 9.28
N LYS A 35 8.72 9.40 9.81
CA LYS A 35 8.12 10.62 9.24
C LYS A 35 9.10 11.80 9.28
N ASN A 36 9.79 12.01 10.39
CA ASN A 36 10.76 13.11 10.53
C ASN A 36 11.97 12.86 9.62
N PHE A 37 12.49 11.64 9.59
CA PHE A 37 13.57 11.26 8.68
C PHE A 37 13.24 11.55 7.20
N PHE A 38 12.06 11.15 6.72
CA PHE A 38 11.68 11.42 5.33
C PHE A 38 11.41 12.90 5.04
N LYS A 39 10.96 13.68 6.03
CA LYS A 39 10.81 15.14 5.89
C LYS A 39 12.16 15.84 5.72
N ASP A 40 13.19 15.36 6.41
CA ASP A 40 14.53 15.92 6.33
C ASP A 40 15.26 15.44 5.07
N LEU A 41 15.02 14.19 4.65
CA LEU A 41 15.70 13.57 3.50
C LEU A 41 15.13 14.02 2.15
N LEU A 42 13.81 14.18 2.05
CA LEU A 42 13.10 14.37 0.79
C LEU A 42 12.42 15.72 0.74
N SER A 43 12.38 16.32 -0.44
CA SER A 43 11.46 17.44 -0.67
C SER A 43 9.99 16.99 -0.60
N GLU A 44 9.09 17.94 -0.40
CA GLU A 44 7.64 17.68 -0.39
C GLU A 44 7.19 17.02 -1.70
N SER A 45 7.68 17.51 -2.84
CA SER A 45 7.37 16.96 -4.16
C SER A 45 7.81 15.50 -4.33
N GLU A 46 9.01 15.15 -3.87
CA GLU A 46 9.55 13.79 -3.91
C GLU A 46 8.73 12.87 -2.97
N SER A 47 8.39 13.36 -1.78
CA SER A 47 7.54 12.64 -0.82
C SER A 47 6.15 12.32 -1.39
N ILE A 48 5.50 13.31 -2.02
CA ILE A 48 4.21 13.11 -2.69
C ILE A 48 4.34 12.11 -3.84
N MET A 49 5.41 12.20 -4.62
CA MET A 49 5.64 11.31 -5.76
C MET A 49 5.83 9.84 -5.31
N LEU A 50 6.59 9.59 -4.25
CA LEU A 50 6.73 8.25 -3.67
C LEU A 50 5.41 7.74 -3.09
N SER A 51 4.69 8.59 -2.37
CA SER A 51 3.38 8.25 -1.78
C SER A 51 2.36 7.88 -2.86
N ARG A 52 2.32 8.62 -3.97
CA ARG A 52 1.45 8.32 -5.12
C ARG A 52 1.76 6.96 -5.73
N ARG A 53 3.03 6.55 -5.82
CA ARG A 53 3.40 5.23 -6.34
C ARG A 53 2.86 4.11 -5.45
N ILE A 54 2.99 4.25 -4.13
CA ILE A 54 2.44 3.27 -3.18
C ILE A 54 0.90 3.20 -3.31
N MET A 55 0.24 4.35 -3.45
CA MET A 55 -1.22 4.38 -3.62
C MET A 55 -1.67 3.75 -4.94
N ILE A 56 -0.96 3.98 -6.05
CA ILE A 56 -1.24 3.31 -7.32
C ILE A 56 -1.05 1.79 -7.17
N ALA A 57 0.03 1.34 -6.53
CA ALA A 57 0.26 -0.08 -6.27
C ALA A 57 -0.88 -0.69 -5.45
N LYS A 58 -1.36 0.02 -4.42
CA LYS A 58 -2.55 -0.39 -3.67
C LYS A 58 -3.77 -0.54 -4.58
N CYS A 59 -4.10 0.48 -5.38
CA CYS A 59 -5.27 0.42 -6.26
C CYS A 59 -5.20 -0.74 -7.26
N LEU A 60 -4.01 -1.02 -7.80
CA LEU A 60 -3.79 -2.16 -8.70
C LEU A 60 -4.01 -3.50 -7.99
N LEU A 61 -3.54 -3.63 -6.74
CA LEU A 61 -3.78 -4.83 -5.91
C LEU A 61 -5.24 -4.97 -5.50
N ASP A 62 -5.96 -3.86 -5.33
CA ASP A 62 -7.40 -3.82 -5.07
C ASP A 62 -8.23 -4.13 -6.34
N GLY A 63 -7.60 -4.40 -7.48
CA GLY A 63 -8.26 -4.78 -8.73
C GLY A 63 -8.84 -3.62 -9.55
N MET A 64 -8.48 -2.36 -9.23
CA MET A 64 -8.96 -1.21 -9.99
C MET A 64 -8.35 -1.17 -11.40
N THR A 65 -9.16 -0.73 -12.36
CA THR A 65 -8.73 -0.52 -13.75
C THR A 65 -7.84 0.72 -13.89
N TYR A 66 -7.10 0.79 -15.00
CA TYR A 66 -6.20 1.92 -15.28
C TYR A 66 -6.95 3.25 -15.37
N GLU A 67 -8.16 3.26 -15.94
CA GLU A 67 -8.96 4.48 -16.09
C GLU A 67 -9.49 4.97 -14.73
N GLU A 68 -9.92 4.07 -13.85
CA GLU A 68 -10.36 4.43 -12.50
C GLU A 68 -9.20 5.03 -11.69
N ILE A 69 -8.02 4.41 -11.77
CA ILE A 69 -6.82 4.92 -11.09
C ILE A 69 -6.43 6.29 -11.64
N ARG A 70 -6.46 6.46 -12.97
CA ARG A 70 -6.16 7.73 -13.62
C ARG A 70 -7.11 8.83 -13.19
N SER A 71 -8.42 8.56 -13.20
CA SER A 71 -9.45 9.51 -12.78
C SER A 71 -9.29 9.90 -11.32
N ARG A 72 -9.11 8.91 -10.43
CA ARG A 72 -8.98 9.13 -8.98
C ARG A 72 -7.71 9.86 -8.59
N MET A 73 -6.57 9.47 -9.16
CA MET A 73 -5.25 9.93 -8.72
C MET A 73 -4.66 11.03 -9.61
N LYS A 74 -5.34 11.38 -10.72
CA LYS A 74 -4.81 12.26 -11.77
C LYS A 74 -3.39 11.84 -12.18
N ALA A 75 -3.19 10.55 -12.37
CA ALA A 75 -1.91 9.95 -12.76
C ALA A 75 -1.94 9.57 -14.24
N GLY A 76 -0.90 9.88 -15.00
CA GLY A 76 -0.80 9.46 -16.40
C GLY A 76 -0.63 7.94 -16.55
N HIS A 77 -1.03 7.40 -17.70
CA HIS A 77 -0.92 5.97 -18.01
C HIS A 77 0.49 5.43 -17.82
N ASP A 78 1.51 6.16 -18.26
CA ASP A 78 2.92 5.74 -18.12
C ASP A 78 3.34 5.54 -16.66
N ASN A 79 2.82 6.37 -15.75
CA ASN A 79 3.13 6.25 -14.33
C ASN A 79 2.46 5.02 -13.73
N ILE A 80 1.21 4.74 -14.12
CA ILE A 80 0.47 3.55 -13.69
C ILE A 80 1.16 2.30 -14.24
N ALA A 81 1.50 2.29 -15.52
CA ALA A 81 2.19 1.18 -16.18
C ALA A 81 3.58 0.90 -15.55
N LYS A 82 4.36 1.93 -15.20
CA LYS A 82 5.64 1.76 -14.50
C LYS A 82 5.45 1.10 -13.14
N VAL A 83 4.47 1.55 -12.35
CA VAL A 83 4.19 0.96 -11.04
C VAL A 83 3.70 -0.48 -11.19
N HIS A 84 2.81 -0.75 -12.14
CA HIS A 84 2.34 -2.11 -12.42
C HIS A 84 3.50 -3.03 -12.82
N ASN A 85 4.42 -2.56 -13.67
CA ASN A 85 5.63 -3.32 -14.02
C ASN A 85 6.50 -3.63 -12.79
N TRP A 86 6.67 -2.69 -11.86
CA TRP A 86 7.38 -2.96 -10.60
C TRP A 86 6.62 -3.90 -9.66
N LEU A 87 5.30 -3.89 -9.71
CA LEU A 87 4.47 -4.82 -8.94
C LEU A 87 4.67 -6.26 -9.44
N VAL A 88 4.66 -6.45 -10.76
CA VAL A 88 4.75 -7.77 -11.42
C VAL A 88 6.17 -8.30 -11.49
N ARG A 89 7.14 -7.44 -11.83
CA ARG A 89 8.55 -7.83 -12.10
C ARG A 89 9.53 -7.41 -11.01
N GLY A 90 9.06 -6.75 -9.97
CA GLY A 90 9.92 -6.27 -8.89
C GLY A 90 10.19 -7.32 -7.82
N PHE A 91 10.78 -6.88 -6.73
CA PHE A 91 11.21 -7.74 -5.61
C PHE A 91 10.11 -8.00 -4.56
N GLY A 92 8.82 -7.80 -4.90
CA GLY A 92 7.69 -8.00 -3.98
C GLY A 92 7.54 -6.96 -2.85
N GLY A 93 8.38 -5.94 -2.80
CA GLY A 93 8.35 -4.92 -1.74
C GLY A 93 7.03 -4.13 -1.68
N TYR A 94 6.46 -3.78 -2.83
CA TYR A 94 5.18 -3.08 -2.90
C TYR A 94 4.02 -3.91 -2.34
N GLU A 95 3.95 -5.19 -2.71
CA GLU A 95 2.90 -6.10 -2.24
C GLU A 95 2.96 -6.28 -0.72
N LYS A 96 4.17 -6.51 -0.18
CA LYS A 96 4.39 -6.59 1.27
C LYS A 96 3.99 -5.30 1.97
N ALA A 97 4.40 -4.14 1.45
CA ALA A 97 4.10 -2.84 2.04
C ALA A 97 2.58 -2.57 2.07
N VAL A 98 1.87 -2.85 0.97
CA VAL A 98 0.41 -2.66 0.90
C VAL A 98 -0.33 -3.62 1.83
N ARG A 99 0.10 -4.88 1.91
CA ARG A 99 -0.49 -5.87 2.82
C ARG A 99 -0.35 -5.46 4.29
N GLU A 100 0.86 -5.06 4.70
CA GLU A 100 1.09 -4.59 6.08
C GLU A 100 0.35 -3.28 6.37
N PHE A 101 0.23 -2.40 5.37
CA PHE A 101 -0.59 -1.20 5.48
C PHE A 101 -2.07 -1.52 5.71
N ASN A 102 -2.66 -2.44 4.94
CA ASN A 102 -4.05 -2.84 5.12
C ASN A 102 -4.28 -3.46 6.51
N LYS A 103 -3.38 -4.35 6.97
CA LYS A 103 -3.43 -4.87 8.35
C LYS A 103 -3.38 -3.77 9.41
N ALA A 104 -2.53 -2.77 9.21
CA ALA A 104 -2.43 -1.63 10.12
C ALA A 104 -3.69 -0.76 10.12
N LEU A 105 -4.37 -0.60 8.97
CA LEU A 105 -5.67 0.07 8.89
C LEU A 105 -6.78 -0.71 9.61
N ASP A 106 -6.80 -2.03 9.45
CA ASP A 106 -7.79 -2.91 10.09
C ASP A 106 -7.65 -2.87 11.62
N ARG A 107 -6.41 -2.88 12.12
CA ARG A 107 -6.10 -2.69 13.56
C ARG A 107 -6.58 -1.34 14.10
N ARG A 108 -6.55 -0.29 13.26
CA ARG A 108 -7.05 1.04 13.61
C ARG A 108 -8.56 1.18 13.50
N GLY A 109 -9.27 0.15 13.03
CA GLY A 109 -10.73 0.15 12.88
C GLY A 109 -11.25 1.05 11.75
N ILE A 110 -10.37 1.57 10.88
CA ILE A 110 -10.73 2.53 9.83
C ILE A 110 -11.54 1.86 8.70
N ASN A 111 -11.37 0.54 8.51
CA ASN A 111 -12.06 -0.24 7.48
C ASN A 111 -13.35 -0.94 7.94
N LYS A 112 -13.85 -0.68 9.16
CA LYS A 112 -15.24 -1.06 9.45
C LYS A 112 -16.13 -0.04 8.74
N ILE A 113 -16.51 -0.32 7.49
CA ILE A 113 -17.73 0.27 6.93
C ILE A 113 -18.79 0.03 8.01
N PRO A 114 -19.38 1.08 8.61
CA PRO A 114 -20.48 0.88 9.52
C PRO A 114 -21.57 0.20 8.69
N VAL A 115 -21.77 -1.10 8.93
CA VAL A 115 -22.88 -1.83 8.31
C VAL A 115 -24.13 -1.04 8.66
N ALA A 116 -24.78 -0.46 7.64
CA ALA A 116 -25.93 0.41 7.86
C ALA A 116 -26.93 -0.34 8.75
N PRO A 117 -27.48 0.31 9.80
CA PRO A 117 -28.43 -0.32 10.68
C PRO A 117 -29.59 -0.89 9.83
N TYR A 118 -30.03 -2.10 10.18
CA TYR A 118 -31.06 -2.86 9.45
C TYR A 118 -30.68 -3.38 8.05
N SER A 119 -29.43 -3.25 7.60
CA SER A 119 -28.96 -3.98 6.42
C SER A 119 -28.92 -5.50 6.66
N PHE A 120 -29.03 -6.28 5.58
CA PHE A 120 -28.95 -7.75 5.65
C PHE A 120 -27.66 -8.22 6.35
N GLU A 121 -26.53 -7.57 6.05
CA GLU A 121 -25.23 -7.88 6.63
C GLU A 121 -25.14 -7.49 8.12
N TRP A 122 -25.78 -6.38 8.51
CA TRP A 122 -25.95 -5.99 9.92
C TRP A 122 -26.76 -7.03 10.70
N LEU A 123 -27.90 -7.46 10.13
CA LEU A 123 -28.80 -8.44 10.75
C LEU A 123 -28.12 -9.81 10.90
N ARG A 124 -27.35 -10.23 9.88
CA ARG A 124 -26.56 -11.47 9.92
C ARG A 124 -25.51 -11.47 11.02
N ARG A 125 -24.85 -10.34 11.26
CA ARG A 125 -23.84 -10.19 12.34
C ARG A 125 -24.48 -10.12 13.72
N LYS A 126 -25.63 -9.46 13.87
CA LYS A 126 -26.31 -9.29 15.16
C LYS A 126 -27.05 -10.55 15.63
N TYR A 127 -27.61 -11.33 14.70
CA TYR A 127 -28.41 -12.52 15.02
C TYR A 127 -27.93 -13.78 14.27
N PRO A 128 -26.70 -14.26 14.53
CA PRO A 128 -26.11 -15.37 13.77
C PRO A 128 -26.94 -16.66 13.80
N LEU A 129 -27.70 -16.92 14.86
CA LEU A 129 -28.59 -18.08 15.00
C LEU A 129 -29.75 -18.09 13.99
N HIS A 130 -30.32 -16.93 13.66
CA HIS A 130 -31.39 -16.85 12.66
C HIS A 130 -30.88 -17.10 11.25
N PHE A 131 -29.59 -16.87 11.03
CA PHE A 131 -28.91 -17.14 9.76
C PHE A 131 -28.15 -18.46 9.80
N LEU A 132 -28.35 -19.33 10.80
CA LEU A 132 -27.55 -20.54 10.96
C LEU A 132 -27.70 -21.48 9.76
N LEU A 133 -28.94 -21.68 9.28
CA LEU A 133 -29.24 -22.40 8.04
C LEU A 133 -28.63 -21.70 6.82
N PHE A 134 -28.76 -20.37 6.72
CA PHE A 134 -28.22 -19.58 5.61
C PHE A 134 -26.68 -19.63 5.55
N ASN A 135 -26.02 -19.58 6.71
CA ASN A 135 -24.57 -19.67 6.84
C ASN A 135 -24.07 -21.06 6.48
N LEU A 136 -24.80 -22.13 6.86
CA LEU A 136 -24.46 -23.51 6.52
C LEU A 136 -24.43 -23.77 5.00
N PHE A 137 -25.31 -23.10 4.24
CA PHE A 137 -25.37 -23.22 2.77
C PHE A 137 -24.43 -22.27 2.04
N LEU A 138 -24.21 -21.05 2.55
CA LEU A 138 -23.34 -20.05 1.92
C LEU A 138 -21.84 -20.37 2.07
N ASP A 139 -21.44 -21.02 3.16
CA ASP A 139 -20.03 -21.36 3.41
C ASP A 139 -19.49 -22.46 2.46
N LYS A 140 -20.40 -23.20 1.80
CA LYS A 140 -20.07 -24.25 0.83
C LYS A 140 -19.59 -23.71 -0.54
N LYS A 141 -19.75 -22.40 -0.82
CA LYS A 141 -19.36 -21.78 -2.10
C LYS A 141 -18.01 -21.03 -2.07
N SER A 142 -17.29 -21.04 -0.95
CA SER A 142 -16.02 -20.33 -0.77
C SER A 142 -14.77 -21.24 -0.68
N LYS A 143 -14.83 -22.44 -1.29
CA LYS A 143 -13.68 -23.30 -1.51
C LYS A 143 -13.43 -23.47 -3.01
#